data_AF-A0A419I9X8-F1
#
_entry.id   AF-A0A419I9X8-F1
#
_cell.length_a   1.000
_cell.length_b   1.000
_cell.length_c   1.000
_cell.angle_alpha   90.00
_cell.angle_beta   90.00
_cell.angle_gamma   90.00
#
_symmetry.space_group_name_H-M   'P 1'
#
loop_
_entity.id
_entity.type
_entity.pdbx_description
1 polymer ?
#
loop_
_entity_poly.entity_id
_entity_poly.type
_entity_poly.pdbx_seq_one_letter_code
_entity_poly.pdbx_strand_id
1 'polypeptide(L)' 'MVSLKELIRVVDAASILTVRTGQGLWRWQLRAGSADLAVSGRQYQRRIRASDAGSAFQDLAGKVQDVADLRAVSFDRTGT' A
#
# COMPACT_ATOMS: atom_id res chain seq x y z
N MET A 1 -17.14 10.70 9.52
CA MET A 1 -16.76 10.72 8.09
C MET A 1 -15.38 11.34 8.04
N VAL A 2 -14.32 10.58 7.69
CA VAL A 2 -12.95 11.09 7.65
C VAL A 2 -12.77 11.91 6.38
N SER A 3 -12.21 13.12 6.48
CA SER A 3 -11.96 13.96 5.31
C SER A 3 -10.78 13.42 4.49
N LEU A 4 -10.75 13.70 3.18
CA LEU A 4 -9.64 13.29 2.30
C LEU A 4 -8.28 13.80 2.80
N LYS A 5 -8.25 15.03 3.34
CA LYS A 5 -7.05 15.63 3.92
C LYS A 5 -6.53 14.87 5.14
N GLU A 6 -7.43 14.34 5.97
CA GLU A 6 -7.04 13.47 7.09
C GLU A 6 -6.53 12.13 6.60
N LEU A 7 -7.13 11.56 5.55
CA LEU A 7 -6.67 10.31 4.94
C LEU A 7 -5.25 10.44 4.38
N ILE A 8 -4.95 11.53 3.66
CA ILE A 8 -3.60 11.78 3.12
C ILE A 8 -2.57 11.87 4.25
N ARG A 9 -2.87 12.62 5.33
CA ARG A 9 -1.98 12.70 6.50
C ARG A 9 -1.72 11.35 7.15
N VAL A 10 -2.73 10.49 7.20
CA VAL A 10 -2.62 9.13 7.74
C VAL A 10 -1.74 8.24 6.83
N VAL A 11 -1.83 8.39 5.52
CA VAL A 11 -0.98 7.69 4.54
C VAL A 11 0.46 8.18 4.58
N ASP A 12 0.69 9.49 4.71
CA ASP A 12 2.02 10.07 4.83
C ASP A 12 2.73 9.62 6.12
N ALA A 13 1.99 9.53 7.23
CA ALA A 13 2.51 9.05 8.51
C ALA A 13 2.59 7.52 8.62
N ALA A 14 2.04 6.79 7.64
CA ALA A 14 2.10 5.34 7.64
C ALA A 14 3.51 4.84 7.30
N SER A 15 3.75 3.57 7.60
CA SER A 15 5.01 2.89 7.34
C SER A 15 4.79 1.71 6.41
N ILE A 16 5.76 1.47 5.52
CA ILE A 16 5.80 0.27 4.69
C ILE A 16 6.46 -0.87 5.46
N LEU A 17 5.70 -1.94 5.68
CA LEU A 17 6.20 -3.18 6.25
C LEU A 17 6.32 -4.24 5.16
N THR A 18 7.49 -4.89 5.07
CA THR A 18 7.68 -6.08 4.22
C THR A 18 7.53 -7.35 5.02
N VAL A 19 6.58 -8.19 4.62
CA VAL A 19 6.25 -9.45 5.30
C VAL A 19 6.44 -10.63 4.36
N ARG A 20 6.94 -11.74 4.93
CA ARG A 20 7.07 -13.02 4.23
C ARG A 20 5.75 -13.78 4.32
N THR A 21 5.26 -14.29 3.21
CA THR A 21 4.03 -15.09 3.13
C THR A 21 4.33 -16.55 3.51
N GLY A 22 3.27 -17.32 3.81
CA GLY A 22 3.39 -18.76 4.07
C GLY A 22 3.95 -19.55 2.87
N GLN A 23 3.90 -18.99 1.66
CA GLN A 23 4.48 -19.57 0.45
C GLN A 23 5.96 -19.19 0.25
N GLY A 24 6.58 -18.50 1.21
CA GLY A 24 7.98 -18.07 1.15
C GLY A 24 8.24 -16.84 0.29
N LEU A 25 7.21 -16.27 -0.33
CA LEU A 25 7.26 -15.01 -1.10
C LEU A 25 7.18 -13.80 -0.16
N TRP A 26 7.40 -12.61 -0.70
CA TRP A 26 7.37 -11.33 0.01
C TRP A 26 6.22 -10.47 -0.48
N ARG A 27 5.59 -9.71 0.42
CA ARG A 27 4.58 -8.70 0.07
C ARG A 27 4.76 -7.47 0.96
N TRP A 28 4.25 -6.32 0.54
CA TRP A 28 4.27 -5.11 1.34
C TRP A 28 2.89 -4.81 1.96
N GLN A 29 2.91 -4.11 3.08
CA GLN A 29 1.73 -3.61 3.79
C GLN A 29 1.97 -2.15 4.17
N LEU A 30 0.97 -1.29 4.00
CA LEU A 30 0.97 0.07 4.52
C LEU A 30 0.29 0.07 5.90
N ARG A 31 1.00 0.53 6.93
CA ARG A 31 0.53 0.54 8.32
C ARG A 31 0.54 1.92 8.94
N ALA A 32 -0.58 2.35 9.51
CA ALA A 32 -0.62 3.50 10.42
C ALA A 32 -0.80 3.00 11.85
N GLY A 33 0.25 3.13 12.67
CA GLY A 33 0.27 2.55 14.02
C GLY A 33 0.06 1.04 13.98
N SER A 34 -1.01 0.56 14.63
CA SER A 34 -1.37 -0.86 14.68
C SER A 34 -2.33 -1.33 13.58
N ALA A 35 -2.79 -0.42 12.71
CA ALA A 35 -3.78 -0.73 11.68
C ALA A 35 -3.13 -0.94 10.30
N ASP A 36 -3.51 -2.02 9.61
CA ASP A 36 -3.19 -2.26 8.21
C ASP A 36 -4.14 -1.41 7.34
N LEU A 37 -3.60 -0.40 6.66
CA LEU A 37 -4.37 0.46 5.74
C LEU A 37 -4.49 -0.13 4.35
N ALA A 38 -3.43 -0.81 3.89
CA ALA A 38 -3.39 -1.46 2.58
C ALA A 38 -2.43 -2.66 2.60
N VAL A 39 -2.74 -3.67 1.81
CA VAL A 39 -1.90 -4.87 1.64
C VAL A 39 -1.74 -5.14 0.15
N SER A 40 -0.52 -5.42 -0.29
CA SER A 40 -0.28 -5.70 -1.70
C SER A 40 -0.91 -7.01 -2.14
N GLY A 41 -1.71 -6.97 -3.21
CA GLY A 41 -2.22 -8.18 -3.87
C GLY A 41 -1.12 -8.95 -4.61
N ARG A 42 -0.08 -8.25 -5.08
CA ARG A 42 1.12 -8.83 -5.69
C ARG A 42 2.07 -9.37 -4.63
N GLN A 43 2.71 -10.49 -4.95
CA GLN A 43 3.78 -11.10 -4.16
C GLN A 43 5.07 -11.14 -4.98
N TYR A 44 6.21 -11.12 -4.30
CA TYR A 44 7.53 -10.93 -4.87
C TYR A 44 8.49 -12.01 -4.39
N GLN A 45 9.40 -12.47 -5.24
CA GLN A 45 10.40 -13.46 -4.84
C GLN A 45 11.46 -12.89 -3.89
N ARG A 46 11.78 -11.59 -3.99
CA ARG A 46 12.83 -10.92 -3.21
C ARG A 46 12.23 -9.87 -2.29
N ARG A 47 12.69 -9.79 -1.04
CA ARG A 47 12.26 -8.79 -0.05
C ARG A 47 12.42 -7.36 -0.55
N ILE A 48 13.59 -7.05 -1.15
CA ILE A 48 13.89 -5.72 -1.69
C ILE A 48 12.84 -5.27 -2.71
N ARG A 49 12.39 -6.16 -3.59
CA ARG A 49 11.35 -5.85 -4.60
C ARG A 49 10.00 -5.51 -3.98
N ALA A 50 9.63 -6.19 -2.89
CA ALA A 50 8.43 -5.84 -2.13
C ALA A 50 8.58 -4.48 -1.45
N SER A 51 9.75 -4.20 -0.88
CA SER A 51 10.06 -2.90 -0.25
C SER A 51 9.95 -1.75 -1.24
N ASP A 52 10.67 -1.86 -2.37
CA ASP A 52 10.69 -0.83 -3.42
C ASP A 52 9.28 -0.54 -3.95
N ALA A 53 8.49 -1.60 -4.18
CA ALA A 53 7.12 -1.46 -4.65
C ALA A 53 6.19 -0.80 -3.61
N GLY A 54 6.38 -1.11 -2.32
CA GLY A 54 5.63 -0.48 -1.25
C GLY A 54 5.96 1.00 -1.09
N SER A 55 7.25 1.34 -1.12
CA SER A 55 7.71 2.74 -1.11
C SER A 55 7.16 3.52 -2.30
N ALA A 56 7.22 2.97 -3.51
CA ALA A 56 6.63 3.60 -4.69
C ALA A 56 5.13 3.80 -4.57
N PHE A 57 4.40 2.86 -3.98
CA PHE A 57 2.97 3.02 -3.70
C PHE A 57 2.73 4.16 -2.71
N GLN A 58 3.48 4.23 -1.62
CA GLN A 58 3.34 5.29 -0.61
C GLN A 58 3.61 6.67 -1.22
N ASP A 59 4.68 6.81 -2.01
CA ASP A 59 5.04 8.06 -2.69
C ASP A 59 3.94 8.54 -3.65
N LEU A 60 3.27 7.60 -4.34
CA LEU A 60 2.15 7.92 -5.22
C LEU A 60 0.90 8.29 -4.41
N ALA A 61 0.57 7.49 -3.40
CA ALA A 61 -0.61 7.69 -2.57
C ALA A 61 -0.58 9.03 -1.81
N GLY A 62 0.59 9.46 -1.33
CA GLY A 62 0.77 10.77 -0.67
C GLY A 62 0.63 11.97 -1.61
N LYS A 63 0.74 11.77 -2.94
CA LYS A 63 0.60 12.83 -3.96
C LYS A 63 -0.82 12.97 -4.50
N VAL A 64 -1.71 12.02 -4.19
CA VAL A 64 -3.08 12.02 -4.69
C VAL A 64 -3.89 13.14 -4.03
N GLN A 65 -4.50 14.00 -4.85
CA GLN A 65 -5.32 15.14 -4.39
C GLN A 65 -6.82 14.84 -4.39
N ASP A 66 -7.26 13.78 -5.07
CA ASP A 66 -8.65 13.34 -5.17
C ASP A 66 -8.80 11.81 -4.99
N VAL A 67 -9.86 11.36 -4.32
CA VAL A 67 -10.22 9.94 -4.16
C VAL A 67 -10.41 9.23 -5.51
N ALA A 68 -10.86 9.96 -6.53
CA ALA A 68 -10.99 9.42 -7.90
C ALA A 68 -9.65 8.89 -8.44
N ASP A 69 -8.56 9.59 -8.17
CA ASP A 69 -7.21 9.20 -8.60
C ASP A 69 -6.67 8.00 -7.78
N LEU A 70 -7.14 7.85 -6.53
CA LEU A 70 -6.75 6.75 -5.65
C LEU A 70 -7.38 5.42 -6.09
N ARG A 71 -8.59 5.45 -6.65
CA ARG A 71 -9.24 4.26 -7.24
C ARG A 71 -8.46 3.69 -8.43
N ALA A 72 -7.72 4.51 -9.17
CA ALA A 72 -6.90 4.04 -10.29
C ALA A 72 -5.69 3.18 -9.84
N VAL A 73 -5.27 3.29 -8.57
CA VAL A 73 -4.14 2.52 -8.01
C VAL A 73 -4.59 1.16 -7.44
N SER A 74 -5.90 0.95 -7.29
CA SER A 74 -6.48 -0.36 -6.99
C SER A 74 -6.37 -1.26 -8.21
N PHE A 75 -5.30 -2.07 -8.27
CA PHE A 75 -5.25 -3.21 -9.17
C PHE A 75 -6.27 -4.23 -8.69
N ASP A 76 -7.48 -4.11 -9.22
CA ASP A 76 -8.54 -5.08 -9.02
C ASP A 76 -8.04 -6.44 -9.49
N ARG A 77 -8.14 -7.43 -8.59
CA ARG A 77 -7.84 -8.81 -8.90
C ARG A 77 -9.14 -9.48 -9.30
N THR A 78 -9.81 -8.95 -10.32
CA THR A 78 -10.84 -9.69 -11.05
C THR A 78 -10.16 -10.64 -12.02
N GLY A 79 -9.57 -11.69 -11.45
CA GLY A 79 -9.33 -12.92 -12.18
C GLY A 79 -10.66 -13.68 -12.26
N THR A 80 -11.26 -13.69 -13.44
CA THR A 80 -12.03 -14.84 -13.92
C THR A 80 -11.28 -15.41 -15.11
#